data_AF-R9JGL8-F1
#
_entry.id   AF-R9JGL8-F1
#
_cell.length_a   1.000
_cell.length_b   1.000
_cell.length_c   1.000
_cell.angle_alpha   90.00
_cell.angle_beta   90.00
_cell.angle_gamma   90.00
#
_symmetry.space_group_name_H-M   'P 1'
#
loop_
_entity.id
_entity.type
_entity.pdbx_description
1 polymer ?
#
loop_
_entity_poly.entity_id
_entity_poly.type
_entity_poly.pdbx_seq_one_letter_code
_entity_poly.pdbx_strand_id
1 'polypeptide(L)'
;MDFHYELLEETRKEIRDIQFFREDVEINAEEYEVIHDYDEAYENAFDGEYGELEGQTWVDIIEDNMAEVRGIIYEHDNYAELDKIVHDIKIPELKDIAFPIDDISVKEEMRNDIVLCAKSRFICGKGNAFFESLFKAYKLGGWPCGWRNGKIIVYVPAKK
;
A
#
# COMPACT_ATOMS: atom_id res chain seq x y z
N MET A 1 5.54 19.39 -15.11
CA MET A 1 6.00 18.36 -14.16
C MET A 1 5.89 17.06 -14.91
N ASP A 2 6.99 16.33 -15.08
CA ASP A 2 6.97 15.10 -15.87
C ASP A 2 6.65 13.93 -14.94
N PHE A 3 5.63 13.15 -15.30
CA PHE A 3 5.29 11.93 -14.57
C PHE A 3 6.41 10.91 -14.65
N HIS A 4 6.48 10.06 -13.64
CA HIS A 4 7.58 9.12 -13.48
C HIS A 4 7.27 7.76 -14.11
N TYR A 5 7.23 7.72 -15.45
CA TYR A 5 7.02 6.48 -16.20
C TYR A 5 8.11 5.43 -15.88
N GLU A 6 9.36 5.87 -15.71
CA GLU A 6 10.43 4.98 -15.28
C GLU A 6 10.16 4.34 -13.91
N LEU A 7 9.55 5.08 -12.97
CA LEU A 7 9.21 4.55 -11.65
C LEU A 7 8.00 3.62 -11.69
N LEU A 8 7.05 3.83 -12.61
CA LEU A 8 5.97 2.86 -12.84
C LEU A 8 6.54 1.52 -13.34
N GLU A 9 7.48 1.56 -14.29
CA GLU A 9 8.13 0.36 -14.81
C GLU A 9 9.07 -0.30 -13.79
N GLU A 10 9.77 0.48 -12.96
CA GLU A 10 10.52 -0.03 -11.80
C GLU A 10 9.58 -0.74 -10.82
N THR A 11 8.48 -0.09 -10.45
CA THR A 11 7.51 -0.62 -9.49
C THR A 11 6.90 -1.92 -10.00
N ARG A 12 6.53 -2.00 -11.29
CA ARG A 12 6.04 -3.25 -11.90
C ARG A 12 7.05 -4.40 -11.80
N LYS A 13 8.35 -4.12 -11.95
CA LYS A 13 9.39 -5.15 -11.77
C LYS A 13 9.48 -5.60 -10.33
N GLU A 14 9.52 -4.65 -9.38
CA GLU A 14 9.58 -4.96 -7.95
C GLU A 14 8.35 -5.78 -7.49
N ILE A 15 7.17 -5.50 -8.03
CA ILE A 15 5.93 -6.23 -7.72
C ILE A 15 6.04 -7.72 -8.07
N ARG A 16 6.75 -8.09 -9.14
CA ARG A 16 6.91 -9.51 -9.54
C ARG A 16 7.72 -10.32 -8.54
N ASP A 17 8.55 -9.64 -7.76
CA ASP A 17 9.44 -10.27 -6.79
C ASP A 17 8.80 -10.35 -5.39
N ILE A 18 7.59 -9.79 -5.21
CA ILE A 18 6.89 -9.82 -3.93
C ILE A 18 6.45 -11.24 -3.60
N GLN A 19 6.81 -11.66 -2.39
CA GLN A 19 6.31 -12.88 -1.75
C GLN A 19 5.55 -12.46 -0.50
N PHE A 20 4.22 -12.60 -0.50
CA PHE A 20 3.40 -12.24 0.64
C PHE A 20 3.48 -13.25 1.77
N PHE A 21 3.23 -12.78 2.99
CA PHE A 21 3.16 -13.59 4.21
C PHE A 21 4.43 -14.44 4.42
N ARG A 22 5.60 -13.80 4.29
CA ARG A 22 6.86 -14.46 4.59
C ARG A 22 7.02 -14.68 6.09
N GLU A 23 7.31 -15.91 6.49
CA GLU A 23 7.58 -16.27 7.89
C GLU A 23 9.05 -15.92 8.30
N ASP A 24 9.94 -15.73 7.33
CA ASP A 24 11.39 -15.59 7.54
C ASP A 24 11.90 -14.14 7.57
N VAL A 25 10.99 -13.16 7.55
CA VAL A 25 11.34 -11.74 7.46
C VAL A 25 11.29 -11.05 8.80
N GLU A 26 12.26 -10.17 9.02
CA GLU A 26 12.32 -9.30 10.18
C GLU A 26 11.98 -7.89 9.72
N ILE A 27 10.80 -7.41 10.13
CA ILE A 27 10.35 -6.05 9.85
C ILE A 27 10.88 -5.14 10.96
N ASN A 28 11.42 -3.98 10.58
CA ASN A 28 11.98 -3.02 11.52
C ASN A 28 10.88 -2.48 12.45
N ALA A 29 10.88 -2.90 13.72
CA ALA A 29 9.94 -2.44 14.73
C ALA A 29 10.10 -0.94 15.10
N GLU A 30 11.22 -0.30 14.73
CA GLU A 30 11.35 1.15 14.85
C GLU A 30 10.50 1.89 13.80
N GLU A 31 10.24 1.27 12.64
CA GLU A 31 9.48 1.86 11.54
C GLU A 31 8.02 1.40 11.51
N TYR A 32 7.73 0.18 11.94
CA TYR A 32 6.42 -0.45 11.88
C TYR A 32 5.96 -0.96 13.24
N GLU A 33 4.65 -1.04 13.44
CA GLU A 33 4.06 -1.85 14.51
C GLU A 33 3.87 -3.27 13.96
N VAL A 34 4.60 -4.26 14.46
CA VAL A 34 4.56 -5.63 13.91
C VAL A 34 3.61 -6.48 14.72
N ILE A 35 2.65 -7.11 14.04
CA ILE A 35 1.72 -8.07 14.65
C ILE A 35 1.81 -9.44 13.96
N HIS A 36 1.42 -10.48 14.69
CA HIS A 36 1.43 -11.87 14.22
C HIS A 36 0.07 -12.55 14.30
N ASP A 37 -0.91 -11.89 14.92
CA ASP A 37 -2.28 -12.38 15.01
C ASP A 37 -3.05 -11.94 13.76
N TYR A 38 -3.60 -12.94 13.03
CA TYR A 38 -4.32 -12.68 11.79
C TYR A 38 -5.69 -12.06 12.03
N ASP A 39 -6.38 -12.45 13.11
CA ASP A 39 -7.69 -11.89 13.44
C ASP A 39 -7.54 -10.42 13.83
N GLU A 40 -6.49 -10.09 14.60
CA GLU A 40 -6.12 -8.68 14.87
C GLU A 40 -5.80 -7.93 13.56
N ALA A 41 -5.05 -8.52 12.64
CA ALA A 41 -4.74 -7.89 11.36
C ALA A 41 -5.99 -7.61 10.52
N TYR A 42 -6.91 -8.57 10.48
CA TYR A 42 -8.19 -8.43 9.79
C TYR A 42 -9.04 -7.34 10.43
N GLU A 43 -9.19 -7.34 11.75
CA GLU A 43 -9.95 -6.31 12.47
C GLU A 43 -9.38 -4.92 12.19
N ASN A 44 -8.05 -4.73 12.29
CA ASN A 44 -7.43 -3.43 11.99
C ASN A 44 -7.68 -2.98 10.53
N ALA A 45 -7.67 -3.90 9.57
CA ALA A 45 -7.81 -3.56 8.15
C ALA A 45 -9.26 -3.20 7.76
N PHE A 46 -10.26 -3.86 8.37
CA PHE A 46 -11.65 -3.79 7.89
C PHE A 46 -12.65 -3.19 8.89
N ASP A 47 -12.43 -3.39 10.19
CA ASP A 47 -13.42 -3.06 11.23
C ASP A 47 -12.89 -2.01 12.24
N GLY A 48 -11.58 -1.75 12.24
CA GLY A 48 -10.90 -0.92 13.21
C GLY A 48 -11.08 0.58 12.96
N GLU A 49 -11.33 1.31 14.05
CA GLU A 49 -11.29 2.77 14.12
C GLU A 49 -10.12 3.21 15.01
N TYR A 50 -9.31 4.14 14.50
CA TYR A 50 -8.10 4.61 15.17
C TYR A 50 -8.41 5.89 15.96
N GLY A 51 -8.64 5.73 17.27
CA GLY A 51 -8.95 6.86 18.16
C GLY A 51 -7.86 7.95 18.22
N GLU A 52 -6.60 7.60 17.93
CA GLU A 52 -5.50 8.56 17.79
C GLU A 52 -5.61 9.44 16.54
N LEU A 53 -6.46 9.06 15.59
CA LEU A 53 -6.77 9.76 14.35
C LEU A 53 -8.28 10.08 14.28
N GLU A 54 -8.86 10.54 15.38
CA GLU A 54 -10.27 10.98 15.44
C GLU A 54 -11.30 9.91 14.99
N GLY A 55 -10.96 8.64 15.09
CA GLY A 55 -11.83 7.52 14.69
C GLY A 55 -11.76 7.18 13.20
N GLN A 56 -10.73 7.64 12.48
CA GLN A 56 -10.46 7.21 11.11
C GLN A 56 -10.30 5.69 11.00
N THR A 57 -10.77 5.13 9.90
CA THR A 57 -10.52 3.73 9.51
C THR A 57 -9.23 3.59 8.72
N TRP A 58 -8.78 2.36 8.48
CA TRP A 58 -7.61 2.12 7.62
C TRP A 58 -7.81 2.68 6.20
N VAL A 59 -9.02 2.54 5.67
CA VAL A 59 -9.41 3.07 4.37
C VAL A 59 -9.32 4.61 4.34
N ASP A 60 -9.77 5.28 5.40
CA ASP A 60 -9.69 6.76 5.48
C ASP A 60 -8.24 7.24 5.42
N ILE A 61 -7.33 6.57 6.15
CA ILE A 61 -5.90 6.90 6.16
C ILE A 61 -5.29 6.77 4.76
N ILE A 62 -5.61 5.68 4.06
CA ILE A 62 -5.14 5.46 2.67
C ILE A 62 -5.71 6.53 1.74
N GLU A 63 -7.00 6.84 1.83
CA GLU A 63 -7.66 7.81 0.96
C GLU A 63 -7.19 9.25 1.19
N ASP A 64 -6.91 9.64 2.44
CA ASP A 64 -6.32 10.93 2.78
C ASP A 64 -4.93 11.08 2.16
N ASN A 65 -4.06 10.07 2.30
CA ASN A 65 -2.74 10.08 1.68
C ASN A 65 -2.84 10.11 0.14
N MET A 66 -3.80 9.37 -0.43
CA MET A 66 -4.01 9.40 -1.87
C MET A 66 -4.63 10.73 -2.34
N ALA A 67 -5.42 11.42 -1.51
CA ALA A 67 -5.95 12.74 -1.79
C ALA A 67 -4.82 13.77 -1.92
N GLU A 68 -3.81 13.73 -1.04
CA GLU A 68 -2.60 14.55 -1.16
C GLU A 68 -1.88 14.30 -2.49
N VAL A 69 -1.69 13.02 -2.86
CA VAL A 69 -1.07 12.63 -4.13
C VAL A 69 -1.89 13.14 -5.33
N ARG A 70 -3.23 12.97 -5.29
CA ARG A 70 -4.12 13.45 -6.36
C ARG A 70 -4.15 14.97 -6.48
N GLY A 71 -3.93 15.69 -5.38
CA GLY A 71 -3.78 17.14 -5.34
C GLY A 71 -2.76 17.67 -6.35
N ILE A 72 -1.66 16.93 -6.55
CA ILE A 72 -0.60 17.27 -7.52
C ILE A 72 -1.13 17.29 -8.96
N ILE A 73 -2.09 16.40 -9.28
CA ILE A 73 -2.70 16.33 -10.61
C ILE A 73 -3.64 17.53 -10.82
N TYR A 74 -4.42 17.91 -9.79
CA TYR A 74 -5.38 19.02 -9.88
C TYR A 74 -4.71 20.36 -10.17
N GLU A 75 -3.46 20.53 -9.76
CA GLU A 75 -2.69 21.75 -9.99
C GLU A 75 -2.07 21.85 -11.40
N HIS A 76 -2.22 20.81 -12.23
CA HIS A 76 -1.59 20.75 -13.55
C HIS A 76 -2.51 21.25 -14.68
N ASP A 77 -1.95 22.04 -15.60
CA ASP A 77 -2.67 22.63 -16.75
C ASP A 77 -3.38 21.58 -17.65
N ASN A 78 -2.90 20.33 -17.64
CA ASN A 78 -3.40 19.21 -18.43
C ASN A 78 -4.20 18.19 -17.59
N TYR A 79 -4.79 18.61 -16.46
CA TYR A 79 -5.53 17.75 -15.52
C TYR A 79 -6.31 16.60 -16.17
N ALA A 80 -7.18 16.88 -17.14
CA ALA A 80 -8.08 15.88 -17.73
C ALA A 80 -7.34 14.72 -18.44
N GLU A 81 -6.21 15.00 -19.08
CA GLU A 81 -5.38 13.97 -19.71
C GLU A 81 -4.66 13.14 -18.65
N LEU A 82 -4.17 13.79 -17.61
CA LEU A 82 -3.38 13.17 -16.55
C LEU A 82 -4.23 12.30 -15.63
N ASP A 83 -5.40 12.80 -15.25
CA ASP A 83 -6.39 12.03 -14.50
C ASP A 83 -6.78 10.76 -15.26
N LYS A 84 -6.99 10.86 -16.57
CA LYS A 84 -7.23 9.70 -17.42
C LYS A 84 -6.06 8.71 -17.43
N ILE A 85 -4.83 9.19 -17.61
CA ILE A 85 -3.63 8.32 -17.57
C ILE A 85 -3.56 7.58 -16.23
N VAL A 86 -3.70 8.29 -15.12
CA VAL A 86 -3.64 7.71 -13.76
C VAL A 86 -4.77 6.72 -13.52
N HIS A 87 -5.99 7.02 -13.98
CA HIS A 87 -7.13 6.11 -13.89
C HIS A 87 -6.89 4.82 -14.68
N ASP A 88 -6.27 4.93 -15.85
CA ASP A 88 -6.00 3.82 -16.76
C ASP A 88 -4.76 2.99 -16.39
N ILE A 89 -3.98 3.38 -15.37
CA ILE A 89 -2.85 2.58 -14.87
C ILE A 89 -3.34 1.20 -14.44
N LYS A 90 -2.84 0.17 -15.13
CA LYS A 90 -3.02 -1.24 -14.77
C LYS A 90 -1.71 -1.84 -14.30
N ILE A 91 -1.79 -2.74 -13.34
CA ILE A 91 -0.66 -3.55 -12.87
C ILE A 91 -0.97 -5.02 -13.20
N PRO A 92 -0.73 -5.46 -14.46
CA PRO A 92 -1.03 -6.83 -14.88
C PRO A 92 -0.25 -7.86 -14.07
N GLU A 93 0.91 -7.50 -13.53
CA GLU A 93 1.77 -8.35 -12.70
C GLU A 93 1.06 -8.94 -11.49
N LEU A 94 0.09 -8.21 -10.91
CA LEU A 94 -0.70 -8.67 -9.76
C LEU A 94 -1.51 -9.95 -10.05
N LYS A 95 -1.74 -10.28 -11.33
CA LYS A 95 -2.42 -11.53 -11.73
C LYS A 95 -1.57 -12.77 -11.50
N ASP A 96 -0.25 -12.60 -11.54
CA ASP A 96 0.70 -13.70 -11.49
C ASP A 96 1.25 -13.92 -10.06
N ILE A 97 0.90 -13.05 -9.11
CA ILE A 97 1.36 -13.18 -7.72
C ILE A 97 0.46 -14.13 -6.94
N ALA A 98 1.10 -15.04 -6.22
CA ALA A 98 0.42 -15.90 -5.27
C ALA A 98 0.11 -15.14 -3.98
N PHE A 99 -1.17 -15.10 -3.60
CA PHE A 99 -1.62 -14.64 -2.29
C PHE A 99 -1.91 -15.87 -1.44
N PRO A 100 -1.04 -16.23 -0.47
CA PRO A 100 -1.15 -17.48 0.28
C PRO A 100 -2.15 -17.36 1.43
N ILE A 101 -3.34 -16.87 1.12
CA ILE A 101 -4.49 -16.74 1.99
C ILE A 101 -5.76 -17.12 1.22
N ASP A 102 -6.80 -17.61 1.89
CA ASP A 102 -8.10 -17.92 1.27
C ASP A 102 -9.19 -16.92 1.66
N ASP A 103 -8.81 -15.64 1.75
CA ASP A 103 -9.73 -14.53 1.99
C ASP A 103 -9.73 -13.60 0.76
N ILE A 104 -10.90 -13.39 0.17
CA ILE A 104 -11.04 -12.57 -1.03
C ILE A 104 -10.95 -11.07 -0.72
N SER A 105 -11.44 -10.64 0.44
CA SER A 105 -11.42 -9.24 0.86
C SER A 105 -9.98 -8.79 1.08
N VAL A 106 -9.19 -9.60 1.79
CA VAL A 106 -7.74 -9.35 2.00
C VAL A 106 -7.00 -9.30 0.67
N LYS A 107 -7.26 -10.24 -0.24
CA LYS A 107 -6.62 -10.25 -1.57
C LYS A 107 -6.89 -8.97 -2.36
N GLU A 108 -8.13 -8.49 -2.37
CA GLU A 108 -8.50 -7.29 -3.11
C GLU A 108 -7.95 -6.03 -2.46
N GLU A 109 -7.93 -5.95 -1.13
CA GLU A 109 -7.33 -4.85 -0.38
C GLU A 109 -5.82 -4.74 -0.66
N MET A 110 -5.07 -5.83 -0.49
CA MET A 110 -3.63 -5.86 -0.81
C MET A 110 -3.33 -5.50 -2.28
N ARG A 111 -4.18 -5.93 -3.22
CA ARG A 111 -4.04 -5.56 -4.64
C ARG A 111 -4.26 -4.07 -4.83
N ASN A 112 -5.29 -3.51 -4.20
CA ASN A 112 -5.61 -2.09 -4.30
C ASN A 112 -4.47 -1.24 -3.77
N ASP A 113 -3.92 -1.57 -2.60
CA ASP A 113 -2.78 -0.89 -2.00
C ASP A 113 -1.57 -0.84 -2.92
N ILE A 114 -1.21 -1.96 -3.53
CA ILE A 114 -0.07 -2.03 -4.45
C ILE A 114 -0.32 -1.17 -5.69
N VAL A 115 -1.56 -1.14 -6.21
CA VAL A 115 -1.95 -0.24 -7.30
C VAL A 115 -1.82 1.22 -6.87
N LEU A 116 -2.24 1.58 -5.66
CA LEU A 116 -2.11 2.93 -5.12
C LEU A 116 -0.64 3.34 -4.94
N CYS A 117 0.22 2.43 -4.46
CA CYS A 117 1.67 2.65 -4.39
C CYS A 117 2.26 2.95 -5.77
N ALA A 118 1.89 2.18 -6.79
CA ALA A 118 2.34 2.40 -8.16
C ALA A 118 1.84 3.73 -8.73
N LYS A 119 0.58 4.11 -8.45
CA LYS A 119 0.02 5.42 -8.84
C LYS A 119 0.73 6.57 -8.15
N SER A 120 0.95 6.46 -6.84
CA SER A 120 1.71 7.45 -6.05
C SER A 120 3.08 7.67 -6.67
N ARG A 121 3.84 6.60 -6.90
CA ARG A 121 5.14 6.67 -7.56
C ARG A 121 5.12 7.26 -8.96
N PHE A 122 4.10 6.94 -9.74
CA PHE A 122 3.92 7.53 -11.06
C PHE A 122 3.69 9.05 -10.98
N ILE A 123 2.86 9.51 -10.03
CA ILE A 123 2.44 10.91 -9.88
C ILE A 123 3.54 11.78 -9.26
N CYS A 124 4.09 11.37 -8.12
CA CYS A 124 4.98 12.20 -7.31
C CYS A 124 6.35 11.58 -7.06
N GLY A 125 6.66 10.49 -7.76
CA GLY A 125 7.88 9.74 -7.54
C GLY A 125 7.89 9.09 -6.17
N LYS A 126 9.07 8.94 -5.57
CA LYS A 126 9.20 8.42 -4.20
C LYS A 126 8.93 9.51 -3.15
N GLY A 127 8.10 10.50 -3.47
CA GLY A 127 7.86 11.71 -2.69
C GLY A 127 6.82 11.56 -1.57
N ASN A 128 5.90 10.60 -1.66
CA ASN A 128 4.94 10.32 -0.60
C ASN A 128 5.47 9.23 0.35
N ALA A 129 5.85 9.64 1.56
CA ALA A 129 6.48 8.74 2.54
C ALA A 129 5.56 7.59 3.01
N PHE A 130 4.25 7.84 3.08
CA PHE A 130 3.28 6.82 3.46
C PHE A 130 3.25 5.67 2.44
N PHE A 131 3.04 5.96 1.15
CA PHE A 131 3.02 4.94 0.11
C PHE A 131 4.37 4.26 -0.10
N GLU A 132 5.50 4.96 0.10
CA GLU A 132 6.81 4.30 0.09
C GLU A 132 6.96 3.32 1.27
N SER A 133 6.48 3.69 2.46
CA SER A 133 6.49 2.83 3.64
C SER A 133 5.56 1.62 3.47
N LEU A 134 4.36 1.84 2.94
CA LEU A 134 3.37 0.81 2.61
C LEU A 134 3.95 -0.20 1.61
N PHE A 135 4.50 0.29 0.50
CA PHE A 135 5.10 -0.55 -0.52
C PHE A 135 6.33 -1.30 -0.02
N LYS A 136 7.15 -0.67 0.83
CA LYS A 136 8.28 -1.34 1.48
C LYS A 136 7.83 -2.53 2.33
N ALA A 137 6.77 -2.39 3.13
CA ALA A 137 6.23 -3.48 3.92
C ALA A 137 5.75 -4.65 3.05
N TYR A 138 5.05 -4.38 1.94
CA TYR A 138 4.69 -5.41 0.96
C TYR A 138 5.90 -6.09 0.33
N LYS A 139 6.95 -5.34 -0.05
CA LYS A 139 8.20 -5.92 -0.58
C LYS A 139 8.95 -6.78 0.43
N LEU A 140 8.81 -6.48 1.71
CA LEU A 140 9.31 -7.32 2.79
C LEU A 140 8.46 -8.57 3.00
N GLY A 141 7.28 -8.68 2.37
CA GLY A 141 6.38 -9.81 2.50
C GLY A 141 5.43 -9.73 3.69
N GLY A 142 5.31 -8.55 4.31
CA GLY A 142 4.26 -8.28 5.30
C GLY A 142 2.97 -7.81 4.63
N TRP A 143 1.91 -7.72 5.43
CA TRP A 143 0.64 -7.12 5.07
C TRP A 143 0.39 -5.89 5.95
N PRO A 144 0.56 -4.67 5.42
CA PRO A 144 0.07 -3.46 6.05
C PRO A 144 -1.43 -3.53 6.27
N CYS A 145 -1.87 -3.41 7.50
CA CYS A 145 -3.26 -3.70 7.85
C CYS A 145 -3.82 -2.70 8.86
N GLY A 146 -3.18 -1.54 9.04
CA GLY A 146 -3.67 -0.56 10.01
C GLY A 146 -2.68 0.48 10.46
N TRP A 147 -3.05 1.18 11.52
CA TRP A 147 -2.26 2.28 12.09
C TRP A 147 -2.24 2.26 13.61
N ARG A 148 -1.08 2.42 14.23
CA ARG A 148 -0.96 2.50 15.69
C ARG A 148 0.32 3.22 16.08
N ASN A 149 0.26 4.08 17.09
CA ASN A 149 1.42 4.77 17.64
C ASN A 149 2.18 5.58 16.57
N GLY A 150 1.47 6.14 15.59
CA GLY A 150 2.10 6.89 14.49
C GLY A 150 2.84 6.03 13.45
N LYS A 151 2.58 4.73 13.41
CA LYS A 151 3.20 3.76 12.50
C LYS A 151 2.15 2.92 11.79
N ILE A 152 2.53 2.43 10.62
CA ILE A 152 1.76 1.38 9.92
C ILE A 152 1.88 0.08 10.72
N ILE A 153 0.74 -0.56 10.99
CA ILE A 153 0.68 -1.93 11.50
C ILE A 153 0.95 -2.87 10.35
N VAL A 154 1.89 -3.80 10.53
CA VAL A 154 2.22 -4.81 9.53
C VAL A 154 2.08 -6.20 10.14
N TYR A 155 1.18 -6.98 9.56
CA TYR A 155 1.05 -8.39 9.83
C TYR A 155 2.17 -9.19 9.15
N VAL A 156 2.81 -10.04 9.95
CA VAL A 156 3.76 -11.05 9.49
C VAL A 156 3.36 -12.38 10.12
N PRO A 157 3.18 -13.48 9.38
CA PRO A 157 2.84 -14.76 10.00
C PRO A 157 3.93 -15.20 10.97
N ALA A 158 3.53 -15.75 12.12
CA ALA A 158 4.46 -16.33 13.07
C ALA A 158 5.23 -17.51 12.42
N LYS A 159 6.53 -17.61 12.73
CA LYS A 159 7.34 -18.78 12.35
C LYS A 159 6.72 -20.05 12.92
N LYS A 160 6.50 -21.04 12.08
CA LYS A 160 6.11 -22.39 12.49
C LYS A 160 7.26 -23.16 13.14
#